data_AF-A0A7C1UNG4-F1
#
_entry.id   AF-A0A7C1UNG4-F1
#
_cell.length_a   1.000
_cell.length_b   1.000
_cell.length_c   1.000
_cell.angle_alpha   90.00
_cell.angle_beta   90.00
_cell.angle_gamma   90.00
#
_symmetry.space_group_name_H-M   'P 1'
#
loop_
_entity.id
_entity.type
_entity.pdbx_description
1 polymer ?
#
loop_
_entity_poly.entity_id
_entity_poly.type
_entity_poly.pdbx_seq_one_letter_code
_entity_poly.pdbx_strand_id
1 'polypeptide(L)'
;MKKTVANITVNNKKYTYSIEAKKEGVIFVECKDANIAQEFLAEDVANLLIDLPSLIIAEKEHNNNQSEVIRFRISPTDKSKIEEKAVKEGYESISDYMRHIALS
;
A
#
# COMPACT_ATOMS: atom_id res chain seq x y z
N MET A 1 20.43 11.04 -17.81
CA MET A 1 20.62 10.29 -16.55
C MET A 1 20.40 8.81 -16.84
N LYS A 2 21.13 7.91 -16.16
CA LYS A 2 21.10 6.48 -16.44
C LYS A 2 20.07 5.81 -15.52
N LYS A 3 19.02 5.25 -16.12
CA LYS A 3 18.06 4.37 -15.43
C LYS A 3 18.55 2.93 -15.56
N THR A 4 18.68 2.24 -14.44
CA THR A 4 19.01 0.82 -14.36
C THR A 4 17.76 0.07 -13.92
N VAL A 5 17.43 -1.01 -14.64
CA VAL A 5 16.31 -1.89 -14.29
C VAL A 5 16.89 -3.23 -13.89
N ALA A 6 16.46 -3.75 -12.76
CA ALA A 6 16.92 -5.02 -12.20
C ALA A 6 15.75 -5.79 -11.61
N ASN A 7 15.99 -7.04 -11.26
CA ASN A 7 14.99 -7.92 -10.68
C ASN A 7 15.48 -8.49 -9.37
N ILE A 8 14.56 -8.65 -8.43
CA ILE A 8 14.75 -9.38 -7.18
C ILE A 8 13.80 -10.58 -7.15
N THR A 9 14.25 -11.70 -6.60
CA THR A 9 13.42 -12.92 -6.50
C THR A 9 12.97 -13.08 -5.07
N VAL A 10 11.65 -13.11 -4.85
CA VAL A 10 11.01 -13.32 -3.55
C VAL A 10 9.96 -14.41 -3.71
N ASN A 11 9.99 -15.45 -2.87
CA ASN A 11 9.06 -16.59 -2.93
C ASN A 11 8.91 -17.18 -4.35
N ASN A 12 10.04 -17.41 -5.03
CA ASN A 12 10.12 -17.93 -6.40
C ASN A 12 9.39 -17.09 -7.48
N LYS A 13 9.05 -15.83 -7.17
CA LYS A 13 8.53 -14.84 -8.12
C LYS A 13 9.55 -13.73 -8.32
N LYS A 14 9.67 -13.25 -9.55
CA LYS A 14 10.55 -12.14 -9.91
C LYS A 14 9.78 -10.82 -9.81
N TYR A 15 10.40 -9.84 -9.17
CA TYR A 15 9.88 -8.49 -9.00
C TYR A 15 10.85 -7.50 -9.59
N THR A 16 10.34 -6.57 -10.37
CA THR A 16 11.14 -5.56 -11.06
C THR A 16 11.28 -4.32 -10.19
N TYR A 17 12.49 -3.82 -10.07
CA TYR A 17 12.75 -2.49 -9.51
C TYR A 17 13.65 -1.70 -10.46
N SER A 18 13.62 -0.38 -10.33
CA SER A 18 14.48 0.50 -11.09
C SER A 18 15.12 1.57 -10.23
N ILE A 19 16.31 1.95 -10.63
CA ILE A 19 17.15 2.94 -9.96
C ILE A 19 17.57 3.95 -11.01
N GLU A 20 17.32 5.23 -10.75
CA GLU A 20 17.71 6.33 -11.63
C GLU A 20 18.53 7.35 -10.85
N ALA A 21 19.79 7.55 -11.24
CA ALA A 21 20.63 8.56 -10.64
C ALA A 21 20.10 9.97 -10.98
N LYS A 22 19.81 10.76 -9.94
CA LYS A 22 19.43 12.18 -10.02
C LYS A 22 20.65 13.06 -9.73
N LYS A 23 20.45 14.38 -9.63
CA LYS A 23 21.54 15.32 -9.34
C LYS A 23 21.91 15.22 -7.85
N GLU A 24 23.11 15.69 -7.51
CA GLU A 24 23.51 15.91 -6.10
C GLU A 24 23.55 14.65 -5.22
N GLY A 25 23.84 13.49 -5.80
CA GLY A 25 23.96 12.24 -5.03
C GLY A 25 22.60 11.63 -4.62
N VAL A 26 21.51 12.14 -5.18
CA VAL A 26 20.16 11.60 -5.01
C VAL A 26 19.92 10.51 -6.04
N ILE A 27 19.21 9.46 -5.63
CA ILE A 27 18.84 8.32 -6.46
C ILE A 27 17.33 8.09 -6.32
N PHE A 28 16.63 8.09 -7.44
CA PHE A 28 15.22 7.72 -7.48
C PHE A 28 15.08 6.20 -7.57
N VAL A 29 14.31 5.61 -6.66
CA VAL A 29 14.04 4.17 -6.62
C VAL A 29 12.56 3.93 -6.84
N GLU A 30 12.24 3.02 -7.75
CA GLU A 30 10.88 2.61 -8.09
C GLU A 30 10.73 1.10 -7.98
N CYS A 31 9.82 0.63 -7.14
CA CYS A 31 9.39 -0.76 -7.03
C CYS A 31 7.88 -0.78 -6.73
N LYS A 32 7.08 -1.14 -7.73
CA LYS A 32 5.60 -1.14 -7.62
C LYS A 32 5.09 -2.14 -6.59
N ASP A 33 5.70 -3.32 -6.54
CA ASP A 33 5.31 -4.41 -5.62
C ASP A 33 5.65 -4.14 -4.15
N ALA A 34 6.47 -3.12 -3.87
CA ALA A 34 6.75 -2.63 -2.53
C ALA A 34 6.12 -1.26 -2.26
N ASN A 35 5.33 -0.72 -3.19
CA ASN A 35 4.78 0.63 -3.15
C ASN A 35 5.85 1.73 -2.95
N ILE A 36 7.01 1.57 -3.60
CA ILE A 36 8.13 2.53 -3.54
C ILE A 36 8.21 3.29 -4.86
N ALA A 37 8.18 4.62 -4.79
CA ALA A 37 8.44 5.51 -5.92
C ALA A 37 8.94 6.86 -5.40
N GLN A 38 10.16 6.88 -4.84
CA GLN A 38 10.68 8.04 -4.13
C GLN A 38 12.20 8.21 -4.27
N GLU A 39 12.69 9.37 -3.85
CA GLU A 39 14.10 9.75 -3.88
C GLU A 39 14.80 9.37 -2.57
N PHE A 40 16.03 8.87 -2.69
CA PHE A 40 16.90 8.48 -1.58
C PHE A 40 18.30 9.07 -1.77
N LEU A 41 19.05 9.23 -0.68
CA LEU A 41 20.48 9.50 -0.76
C LEU A 41 21.21 8.24 -1.25
N ALA A 42 22.31 8.42 -2.00
CA ALA A 42 23.06 7.28 -2.56
C ALA A 42 23.54 6.29 -1.49
N GLU A 43 23.81 6.77 -0.27
CA GLU A 43 24.22 5.94 0.87
C GLU A 43 23.08 5.03 1.40
N ASP A 44 21.83 5.48 1.30
CA ASP A 44 20.66 4.76 1.80
C ASP A 44 20.17 3.67 0.84
N VAL A 45 20.49 3.80 -0.46
CA VAL A 45 20.01 2.87 -1.49
C VAL A 45 20.47 1.43 -1.22
N ALA A 46 21.67 1.25 -0.69
CA ALA A 46 22.17 -0.09 -0.37
C ALA A 46 21.30 -0.79 0.68
N ASN A 47 20.95 -0.09 1.75
CA ASN A 47 20.09 -0.63 2.82
C ASN A 47 18.67 -0.87 2.30
N LEU A 48 18.13 0.06 1.51
CA LEU A 48 16.82 -0.11 0.89
C LEU A 48 16.74 -1.39 0.02
N LEU A 49 17.78 -1.68 -0.76
CA LEU A 49 17.82 -2.87 -1.61
C LEU A 49 17.94 -4.18 -0.82
N ILE A 50 18.61 -4.14 0.34
CA ILE A 50 18.68 -5.28 1.27
C ILE A 50 17.28 -5.57 1.86
N ASP A 51 16.54 -4.51 2.21
CA ASP A 51 15.22 -4.62 2.83
C ASP A 51 14.08 -4.83 1.82
N LEU A 52 14.33 -4.59 0.54
CA LEU A 52 13.34 -4.66 -0.53
C LEU A 52 12.52 -5.97 -0.55
N PRO A 53 13.10 -7.18 -0.37
CA PRO A 53 12.32 -8.41 -0.25
C PRO A 53 11.26 -8.37 0.84
N SER A 54 11.63 -7.87 2.04
CA SER A 54 10.75 -7.79 3.19
C SER A 54 9.63 -6.79 2.96
N LEU A 55 9.95 -5.65 2.32
CA LEU A 55 8.97 -4.63 1.95
C LEU A 55 7.94 -5.17 0.93
N ILE A 56 8.39 -5.95 -0.06
CA ILE A 56 7.48 -6.62 -1.03
C ILE A 56 6.53 -7.60 -0.32
N ILE A 57 7.03 -8.35 0.67
CA ILE A 57 6.19 -9.30 1.42
C ILE A 57 5.16 -8.54 2.27
N ALA A 58 5.60 -7.54 3.02
CA ALA A 58 4.74 -6.74 3.88
C ALA A 58 3.61 -6.06 3.09
N GLU A 59 3.93 -5.47 1.93
CA GLU A 59 2.93 -4.84 1.07
C GLU A 59 1.91 -5.86 0.52
N LYS A 60 2.36 -7.08 0.19
CA LYS A 60 1.46 -8.17 -0.23
C LYS A 60 0.56 -8.65 0.90
N GLU A 61 1.11 -8.82 2.10
CA GLU A 61 0.32 -9.19 3.27
C GLU A 61 -0.70 -8.12 3.61
N HIS A 62 -0.32 -6.84 3.53
CA HIS A 62 -1.24 -5.73 3.74
C HIS A 62 -2.41 -5.75 2.76
N ASN A 63 -2.12 -5.93 1.46
CA ASN A 63 -3.14 -6.01 0.42
C ASN A 63 -4.01 -7.27 0.54
N ASN A 64 -3.45 -8.41 0.95
CA ASN A 64 -4.21 -9.64 1.17
C ASN A 64 -5.12 -9.54 2.39
N ASN A 65 -4.73 -8.82 3.44
CA ASN A 65 -5.54 -8.66 4.65
C ASN A 65 -6.80 -7.80 4.45
N GLN A 66 -6.95 -7.12 3.30
CA GLN A 66 -8.12 -6.31 2.96
C GLN A 66 -8.90 -6.82 1.72
N SER A 67 -8.65 -8.04 1.24
CA SER A 67 -9.22 -8.52 -0.02
C SER A 67 -10.70 -8.92 0.02
N GLU A 68 -11.23 -9.24 1.20
CA GLU A 68 -12.60 -9.74 1.34
C GLU A 68 -13.62 -8.60 1.49
N VAL A 69 -14.61 -8.56 0.59
CA VAL A 69 -15.61 -7.48 0.52
C VAL A 69 -17.02 -8.03 0.65
N ILE A 70 -17.76 -7.54 1.66
CA ILE A 70 -19.21 -7.78 1.80
C ILE A 70 -19.96 -6.66 1.09
N ARG A 71 -20.83 -7.01 0.13
CA ARG A 71 -21.68 -6.04 -0.60
C ARG A 71 -23.15 -6.33 -0.35
N PHE A 72 -23.90 -5.31 0.04
CA PHE A 72 -25.35 -5.36 0.12
C PHE A 72 -25.94 -4.11 -0.52
N ARG A 73 -27.11 -4.27 -1.14
CA ARG A 73 -27.81 -3.16 -1.79
C ARG A 73 -28.73 -2.49 -0.80
N ILE A 74 -28.69 -1.18 -0.75
CA ILE A 74 -29.55 -0.34 0.09
C ILE A 74 -30.11 0.81 -0.71
N SER A 75 -31.19 1.39 -0.23
CA SER A 75 -31.72 2.63 -0.78
C SER A 75 -30.78 3.81 -0.48
N PRO A 76 -30.82 4.90 -1.27
CA PRO A 76 -30.09 6.12 -0.95
C PRO A 76 -30.45 6.67 0.44
N THR A 77 -31.72 6.56 0.82
CA THR A 77 -32.22 7.01 2.13
C THR A 77 -31.63 6.22 3.29
N ASP A 78 -31.42 4.91 3.14
CA ASP A 78 -30.80 4.09 4.18
C ASP A 78 -29.31 4.38 4.29
N LYS A 79 -28.65 4.65 3.15
CA LYS A 79 -27.24 5.05 3.14
C LYS A 79 -27.02 6.33 3.94
N SER A 80 -27.84 7.37 3.71
CA SER A 80 -27.74 8.63 4.48
C SER A 80 -27.96 8.42 5.97
N LYS A 81 -28.91 7.57 6.36
CA LYS A 81 -29.13 7.23 7.78
C LYS A 81 -27.93 6.51 8.41
N ILE A 82 -27.28 5.62 7.66
CA ILE A 82 -26.07 4.92 8.12
C ILE A 82 -24.92 5.92 8.30
N GLU A 83 -24.74 6.84 7.35
CA GLU A 83 -23.74 7.92 7.43
C GLU A 83 -23.95 8.81 8.65
N GLU A 84 -25.17 9.27 8.90
CA GLU A 84 -25.51 10.09 10.06
C GLU A 84 -25.22 9.36 11.39
N LYS A 85 -25.54 8.07 11.48
CA LYS A 85 -25.27 7.26 12.67
C LYS A 85 -23.77 7.08 12.90
N ALA A 86 -23.01 6.77 11.86
CA ALA A 86 -21.56 6.61 11.94
C ALA A 86 -20.89 7.87 12.48
N VAL A 87 -21.28 9.05 11.97
CA VAL A 87 -20.76 10.34 12.45
C VAL A 87 -21.18 10.62 13.89
N LYS A 88 -22.45 10.39 14.23
CA LYS A 88 -22.99 10.62 15.57
C LYS A 88 -22.29 9.78 16.64
N GLU A 89 -21.89 8.56 16.29
CA GLU A 89 -21.20 7.63 17.19
C GLU A 89 -19.67 7.77 17.15
N GLY A 90 -19.14 8.67 16.31
CA GLY A 90 -17.71 9.03 16.29
C GLY A 90 -16.81 8.12 15.46
N TYR A 91 -17.36 7.35 14.52
CA TYR A 91 -16.57 6.49 13.65
C TYR A 91 -15.91 7.28 12.51
N GLU A 92 -14.69 6.88 12.14
CA GLU A 92 -13.91 7.53 11.08
C GLU A 92 -14.46 7.24 9.67
N SER A 93 -15.20 6.15 9.50
CA SER A 93 -15.83 5.80 8.23
C SER A 93 -17.08 4.93 8.40
N ILE A 94 -17.91 4.91 7.34
CA ILE A 94 -19.05 4.00 7.25
C ILE A 94 -18.59 2.53 7.39
N SER A 95 -17.45 2.19 6.77
CA SER A 95 -16.92 0.82 6.83
C SER A 95 -16.55 0.41 8.25
N ASP A 96 -15.99 1.33 9.02
CA ASP A 96 -15.61 1.09 10.42
C ASP A 96 -16.86 0.91 11.31
N TYR A 97 -17.84 1.81 11.15
CA TYR A 97 -19.15 1.68 11.80
C TYR A 97 -19.85 0.35 11.46
N MET A 98 -19.91 -0.01 10.17
CA MET A 98 -20.54 -1.26 9.72
C MET A 98 -19.80 -2.50 10.23
N ARG A 99 -18.46 -2.44 10.32
CA ARG A 99 -17.66 -3.53 10.90
C ARG A 99 -17.95 -3.69 12.38
N HIS A 100 -18.02 -2.59 13.12
CA HIS A 100 -18.38 -2.63 14.55
C HIS A 100 -19.73 -3.29 14.75
N ILE A 101 -20.79 -2.82 14.07
CA ILE A 101 -22.15 -3.37 14.19
C ILE A 101 -22.23 -4.86 13.81
N ALA A 102 -21.46 -5.30 12.81
CA ALA A 102 -21.50 -6.70 12.35
C ALA A 102 -20.73 -7.67 13.25
N LEU A 103 -19.79 -7.18 14.06
CA LEU A 103 -18.90 -8.00 14.90
C LEU A 103 -19.15 -7.84 16.41
N SER A 104 -19.90 -6.81 16.83
CA SER A 104 -20.38 -6.59 18.20
C SER A 104 -21.60 -7.45 18.51
#